data_AF-A0A0R1TZJ0-F1
#
_entry.id   AF-A0A0R1TZJ0-F1
#
_cell.length_a   1.000
_cell.length_b   1.000
_cell.length_c   1.000
_cell.angle_alpha   90.00
_cell.angle_beta   90.00
_cell.angle_gamma   90.00
#
_symmetry.space_group_name_H-M   'P 1'
#
loop_
_entity.id
_entity.type
_entity.pdbx_description
1 polymer ?
#
loop_
_entity_poly.entity_id
_entity_poly.type
_entity_poly.pdbx_seq_one_letter_code
_entity_poly.pdbx_strand_id
1 'polypeptide(L)'
;MWIMRGLDAVLVIVGLVLLVVSHGRVVTHWNGNGVVDATGPRYMVFTIPVVLVVYGEVSLWLARRRRRVDGLEGINVMLANEWRYVGGAVVLTVVGLITMPLQVGLHLF
;
A
#
# COMPACT_ATOMS: atom_id res chain seq x y z
N MET A 1 9.94 0.71 13.43
CA MET A 1 9.58 -0.15 12.28
C MET A 1 9.78 0.66 10.99
N TRP A 2 11.04 0.87 10.60
CA TRP A 2 11.40 1.69 9.44
C TRP A 2 10.97 1.06 8.12
N ILE A 3 10.89 -0.27 8.07
CA ILE A 3 10.47 -1.03 6.89
C ILE A 3 9.06 -0.65 6.44
N MET A 4 8.09 -0.63 7.36
CA MET A 4 6.69 -0.24 7.04
C MET A 4 6.64 1.16 6.42
N ARG A 5 7.35 2.11 7.03
CA ARG A 5 7.44 3.49 6.52
C ARG A 5 8.11 3.57 5.16
N GLY A 6 9.12 2.73 4.92
CA GLY A 6 9.75 2.61 3.61
C GLY A 6 8.78 2.11 2.54
N LEU A 7 7.99 1.08 2.86
CA LEU A 7 6.96 0.55 1.94
C LEU A 7 5.88 1.59 1.66
N ASP A 8 5.39 2.29 2.69
CA ASP A 8 4.46 3.41 2.54
C ASP A 8 5.02 4.47 1.58
N ALA A 9 6.25 4.90 1.82
CA ALA A 9 6.93 5.92 1.01
C ALA A 9 7.09 5.48 -0.45
N VAL A 10 7.46 4.21 -0.70
CA VAL A 10 7.58 3.67 -2.05
C VAL A 10 6.27 3.79 -2.82
N LEU A 11 5.15 3.32 -2.25
CA LEU A 11 3.86 3.39 -2.93
C LEU A 11 3.37 4.83 -3.12
N VAL A 12 3.63 5.72 -2.15
CA VAL A 12 3.28 7.14 -2.28
C VAL A 12 4.09 7.80 -3.40
N ILE A 13 5.39 7.55 -3.48
CA ILE A 13 6.26 8.09 -4.55
C ILE A 13 5.78 7.57 -5.91
N VAL A 14 5.50 6.27 -6.04
CA VAL A 14 4.95 5.70 -7.28
C VAL A 14 3.62 6.35 -7.62
N GLY A 15 2.72 6.54 -6.65
CA GLY A 15 1.46 7.24 -6.83
C GLY A 15 1.63 8.67 -7.32
N LEU A 16 2.61 9.42 -6.80
CA LEU A 16 2.95 10.77 -7.26
C LEU A 16 3.45 10.77 -8.70
N VAL A 17 4.34 9.84 -9.06
CA VAL A 17 4.83 9.69 -10.45
C VAL A 17 3.66 9.39 -11.39
N LEU A 18 2.81 8.43 -11.05
CA LEU A 18 1.65 8.05 -11.86
C LEU A 18 0.59 9.16 -11.92
N LEU A 19 0.44 9.95 -10.85
CA LEU A 19 -0.41 11.14 -10.87
C LEU A 19 0.06 12.13 -11.92
N VAL A 20 1.37 12.35 -12.08
CA VAL A 20 1.93 13.24 -13.11
C VAL A 20 1.73 12.66 -14.52
N VAL A 21 1.94 11.36 -14.71
CA VAL A 21 1.87 10.68 -16.02
C VAL A 21 0.43 10.48 -16.54
N SER A 22 -0.54 10.28 -15.66
CA SER A 22 -1.91 9.86 -16.00
C SER A 22 -2.76 10.89 -16.77
N HIS A 23 -2.68 11.01 -18.09
CA HIS A 23 -3.52 11.98 -18.80
C HIS A 23 -5.03 11.66 -18.69
N GLY A 24 -5.79 12.48 -17.96
CA GLY A 24 -7.26 12.39 -17.92
C GLY A 24 -7.83 11.61 -16.73
N ARG A 25 -8.69 10.62 -16.97
CA ARG A 25 -9.31 9.79 -15.92
C ARG A 25 -8.52 8.49 -15.76
N VAL A 26 -8.55 7.92 -14.57
CA VAL A 26 -7.91 6.62 -14.26
C VAL A 26 -8.97 5.54 -14.15
N VAL A 27 -8.61 4.31 -14.52
CA VAL A 27 -9.48 3.15 -14.36
C VAL A 27 -9.65 2.85 -12.88
N THR A 28 -10.89 2.62 -12.46
CA THR A 28 -11.22 2.29 -11.05
C THR A 28 -11.84 0.91 -10.91
N HIS A 29 -12.37 0.35 -12.00
CA HIS A 29 -12.97 -0.97 -12.02
C HIS A 29 -12.82 -1.59 -13.42
N TRP A 30 -12.60 -2.90 -13.43
CA TRP A 30 -12.68 -3.76 -14.60
C TRP A 30 -13.79 -4.78 -14.34
N ASN A 31 -14.63 -5.03 -15.33
CA ASN A 31 -15.65 -6.06 -15.22
C ASN A 31 -15.04 -7.48 -15.29
N GLY A 32 -15.87 -8.51 -15.12
CA GLY A 32 -15.44 -9.91 -15.17
C GLY A 32 -14.84 -10.37 -16.51
N ASN A 33 -14.97 -9.57 -17.57
CA ASN A 33 -14.39 -9.83 -18.89
C ASN A 33 -13.08 -9.05 -19.12
N GLY A 34 -12.56 -8.36 -18.10
CA GLY A 34 -11.35 -7.55 -18.20
C GLY A 34 -11.53 -6.21 -18.92
N VAL A 35 -12.78 -5.79 -19.17
CA VAL A 35 -13.09 -4.52 -19.83
C VAL A 35 -13.31 -3.43 -18.79
N VAL A 36 -12.76 -2.25 -19.04
CA VAL A 36 -12.98 -1.05 -18.22
C VAL A 36 -14.45 -0.63 -18.29
N ASP A 37 -15.13 -0.63 -17.16
CA ASP A 37 -16.53 -0.20 -17.03
C ASP A 37 -16.71 0.97 -16.05
N ALA A 38 -15.68 1.33 -15.27
CA ALA A 38 -15.66 2.55 -14.47
C ALA A 38 -14.30 3.26 -14.47
N THR A 39 -14.37 4.59 -14.50
CA THR A 39 -13.20 5.47 -14.39
C THR A 39 -13.45 6.59 -13.38
N GLY A 40 -12.38 7.10 -12.78
CA GLY A 40 -12.41 8.15 -11.78
C GLY A 40 -11.38 9.24 -12.00
N PRO A 41 -11.38 10.28 -11.16
CA PRO A 41 -10.35 11.31 -11.16
C PRO A 41 -8.97 10.75 -10.80
N ARG A 42 -7.90 11.36 -11.32
CA ARG A 42 -6.50 10.87 -11.23
C ARG A 42 -6.02 10.58 -9.82
N TYR A 43 -6.49 11.36 -8.84
CA TYR A 43 -6.09 11.16 -7.44
C TYR A 43 -6.54 9.81 -6.87
N MET A 44 -7.47 9.10 -7.51
CA MET A 44 -7.86 7.75 -7.09
C MET A 44 -6.74 6.73 -7.22
N VAL A 45 -5.64 7.04 -7.93
CA VAL A 45 -4.41 6.23 -7.91
C VAL A 45 -3.81 6.09 -6.50
N PHE A 46 -4.13 7.02 -5.59
CA PHE A 46 -3.68 6.97 -4.20
C PHE A 46 -4.51 6.06 -3.29
N THR A 47 -5.55 5.40 -3.80
CA THR A 47 -6.41 4.51 -2.98
C THR A 47 -5.57 3.42 -2.30
N ILE A 48 -4.70 2.73 -3.05
CA ILE A 48 -3.85 1.67 -2.49
C ILE A 48 -2.78 2.23 -1.53
N PRO A 49 -2.05 3.31 -1.86
CA PRO A 49 -1.17 3.97 -0.90
C PRO A 49 -1.86 4.33 0.42
N VAL A 50 -3.09 4.87 0.37
CA VAL A 50 -3.87 5.20 1.58
C VAL A 50 -4.20 3.94 2.38
N VAL A 51 -4.64 2.87 1.72
CA VAL A 51 -4.90 1.58 2.38
C VAL A 51 -3.64 1.02 3.05
N LEU A 52 -2.49 1.09 2.38
CA LEU A 52 -1.22 0.65 2.94
C LEU A 52 -0.84 1.45 4.19
N VAL A 53 -0.97 2.78 4.15
CA VAL A 53 -0.68 3.65 5.31
C VAL A 53 -1.59 3.32 6.49
N VAL A 54 -2.90 3.17 6.24
CA VAL A 54 -3.87 2.80 7.29
C VAL A 54 -3.52 1.43 7.89
N TYR A 55 -3.24 0.44 7.03
CA TYR A 55 -2.79 -0.88 7.46
C TYR A 55 -1.51 -0.80 8.31
N GLY A 56 -0.56 0.04 7.90
CA GLY A 56 0.69 0.28 8.61
C GLY A 56 0.48 0.85 10.00
N GLU A 57 -0.34 1.90 10.14
CA GLU A 57 -0.65 2.51 11.44
C GLU A 57 -1.37 1.53 12.38
N VAL A 58 -2.36 0.79 11.87
CA VAL A 58 -3.09 -0.21 12.66
C VAL A 58 -2.14 -1.31 13.13
N SER A 59 -1.28 -1.81 12.24
CA SER A 59 -0.29 -2.84 12.57
C SER A 59 0.70 -2.37 13.62
N LEU A 60 1.21 -1.15 13.50
CA LEU A 60 2.10 -0.52 14.48
C LEU A 60 1.43 -0.35 15.84
N TRP A 61 0.18 0.10 15.85
CA TRP A 61 -0.59 0.25 17.07
C TRP A 61 -0.80 -1.10 17.77
N LEU A 62 -1.18 -2.14 17.03
CA LEU A 62 -1.33 -3.50 17.54
C LEU A 62 -0.02 -4.05 18.10
N ALA A 63 1.09 -3.90 17.37
CA ALA A 63 2.41 -4.34 17.80
C ALA A 63 2.84 -3.64 19.11
N ARG A 64 2.72 -2.31 19.18
CA ARG A 64 3.02 -1.54 20.39
C ARG A 64 2.12 -1.97 21.55
N ARG A 65 0.82 -2.12 21.33
CA ARG A 65 -0.12 -2.58 22.37
C ARG A 65 0.28 -3.94 22.91
N ARG A 66 0.65 -4.88 22.03
CA ARG A 66 1.06 -6.22 22.42
C ARG A 66 2.35 -6.21 23.24
N ARG A 67 3.35 -5.42 22.83
CA ARG A 67 4.61 -5.27 23.59
C ARG A 67 4.39 -4.77 25.01
N ARG A 68 3.46 -3.83 25.25
CA ARG A 68 3.19 -3.35 26.63
C ARG A 68 2.58 -4.45 27.49
N VAL A 69 1.64 -5.19 26.92
CA VAL A 69 0.98 -6.32 27.62
C VAL A 69 1.99 -7.41 27.96
N ASP A 70 2.92 -7.69 27.05
CA ASP A 70 3.93 -8.73 27.24
C ASP A 70 5.19 -8.22 28.00
N GLY A 71 5.25 -6.93 28.38
CA GLY A 71 6.40 -6.32 29.07
C GLY A 71 7.66 -6.17 28.21
N LEU A 72 7.54 -6.18 26.89
CA LEU A 72 8.65 -6.22 25.91
C LEU A 72 8.97 -4.86 25.28
N GLU A 73 8.55 -3.75 25.90
CA GLU A 73 8.73 -2.40 25.34
C GLU A 73 10.21 -2.02 25.17
N GLY A 74 11.09 -2.50 26.06
CA GLY A 74 12.54 -2.23 26.01
C GLY A 74 13.30 -3.01 24.93
N ILE A 75 12.64 -3.93 24.22
CA ILE A 75 13.28 -4.72 23.17
C ILE A 75 13.32 -3.92 21.87
N ASN A 76 14.50 -3.46 21.47
CA ASN A 76 14.67 -2.62 20.27
C ASN A 76 14.72 -3.40 18.94
N VAL A 77 14.60 -4.72 18.97
CA VAL A 77 14.53 -5.56 17.77
C VAL A 77 13.09 -5.89 17.38
N MET A 78 12.87 -6.26 16.12
CA MET A 78 11.57 -6.70 15.63
C MET A 78 11.31 -8.14 16.07
N LEU A 79 10.15 -8.39 16.67
CA LEU A 79 9.76 -9.71 17.16
C LEU A 79 9.27 -10.58 16.00
N ALA A 80 9.43 -11.91 16.12
CA ALA A 80 9.01 -12.86 15.09
C ALA A 80 7.53 -12.70 14.68
N ASN A 81 6.65 -12.45 15.66
CA ASN A 81 5.22 -12.23 15.43
C ASN A 81 4.90 -10.90 14.74
N GLU A 82 5.83 -9.94 14.68
CA GLU A 82 5.65 -8.66 14.01
C GLU A 82 5.95 -8.73 12.52
N TRP A 83 6.74 -9.72 12.09
CA TRP A 83 7.03 -9.95 10.67
C TRP A 83 5.79 -10.24 9.83
N ARG A 84 4.73 -10.80 10.43
CA ARG A 84 3.46 -11.01 9.72
C ARG A 84 2.84 -9.70 9.22
N TYR A 85 3.02 -8.60 9.95
CA TYR A 85 2.53 -7.29 9.54
C TYR A 85 3.35 -6.75 8.37
N VAL A 86 4.67 -6.95 8.42
CA VAL A 86 5.55 -6.60 7.30
C VAL A 86 5.20 -7.42 6.06
N GLY A 87 4.93 -8.71 6.22
CA GLY A 87 4.49 -9.57 5.12
C GLY A 87 3.21 -9.06 4.45
N GLY A 88 2.20 -8.65 5.24
CA GLY A 88 0.98 -8.05 4.69
C GLY A 88 1.24 -6.73 3.96
N ALA A 89 2.11 -5.87 4.50
CA ALA A 89 2.51 -4.63 3.84
C ALA A 89 3.25 -4.87 2.52
N VAL A 90 4.12 -5.89 2.46
CA VAL A 90 4.81 -6.28 1.22
C VAL A 90 3.81 -6.74 0.17
N VAL A 91 2.83 -7.57 0.55
CA VAL A 91 1.77 -8.01 -0.38
C VAL A 91 1.00 -6.81 -0.94
N LEU A 92 0.55 -5.90 -0.07
CA LEU A 92 -0.14 -4.68 -0.49
C LEU A 92 0.74 -3.80 -1.41
N THR A 93 2.04 -3.71 -1.12
CA THR A 93 3.00 -2.98 -1.95
C THR A 93 3.09 -3.60 -3.34
N VAL A 94 3.27 -4.92 -3.44
CA VAL A 94 3.33 -5.61 -4.73
C VAL A 94 2.03 -5.45 -5.53
N VAL A 95 0.88 -5.61 -4.86
CA VAL A 95 -0.43 -5.39 -5.49
C VAL A 95 -0.54 -3.95 -6.01
N GLY A 96 -0.13 -2.94 -5.24
CA GLY A 96 -0.12 -1.54 -5.67
C GLY A 96 0.80 -1.28 -6.86
N LEU A 97 2.02 -1.83 -6.83
CA LEU A 97 3.00 -1.69 -7.91
C LEU A 97 2.53 -2.29 -9.24
N ILE A 98 1.65 -3.29 -9.20
CA ILE A 98 1.07 -3.90 -10.42
C ILE A 98 -0.18 -3.13 -10.85
N THR A 99 -1.10 -2.88 -9.91
CA THR A 99 -2.43 -2.35 -10.24
C THR A 99 -2.45 -0.86 -10.53
N MET A 100 -1.65 -0.04 -9.83
CA MET A 100 -1.64 1.41 -10.04
C MET A 100 -1.17 1.81 -11.45
N PRO A 101 -0.12 1.19 -12.04
CA PRO A 101 0.22 1.40 -13.46
C PRO A 101 -0.91 1.03 -14.42
N LEU A 102 -1.58 -0.11 -14.19
CA LEU A 102 -2.72 -0.53 -15.01
C LEU A 102 -3.87 0.49 -14.94
N GLN A 103 -4.11 1.09 -13.77
CA GLN A 103 -5.13 2.13 -13.61
C GLN A 103 -4.89 3.36 -14.51
N VAL A 104 -3.63 3.67 -14.80
CA VAL A 104 -3.26 4.82 -15.65
C VAL A 104 -3.03 4.42 -17.11
N GLY A 105 -3.30 3.17 -17.48
CA GLY A 105 -3.12 2.65 -18.84
C GLY A 105 -1.68 2.25 -19.19
N LEU A 106 -0.81 2.09 -18.19
CA LEU A 106 0.54 1.55 -18.40
C LEU A 106 0.49 0.02 -18.28
N HIS A 107 0.84 -0.65 -19.38
CA HIS A 107 1.07 -2.10 -19.40
C HIS A 107 2.54 -2.36 -19.09
N LEU A 108 2.82 -3.01 -17.96
CA LEU A 108 4.20 -3.31 -17.55
C LEU A 108 4.72 -4.65 -18.08
N PHE A 109 3.88 -5.47 -18.72
CA PHE A 109 4.24 -6.75 -19.35
C PHE A 109 3.25 -7.05 -20.48
#